data_AF-A0A4Q6BLA4-F1
#
_entry.id   AF-A0A4Q6BLA4-F1
#
_cell.length_a   1.000
_cell.length_b   1.000
_cell.length_c   1.000
_cell.angle_alpha   90.00
_cell.angle_beta   90.00
_cell.angle_gamma   90.00
#
_symmetry.space_group_name_H-M   'P 1'
#
loop_
_entity.id
_entity.type
_entity.pdbx_description
1 polymer ?
#
loop_
_entity_poly.entity_id
_entity_poly.type
_entity_poly.pdbx_seq_one_letter_code
_entity_poly.pdbx_strand_id
1 'polypeptide(L)' 'MHLDVVVDDIDEAVARVLAAGATAERPATEHAYGKLALFADPFGHGFCLLQLTGRGYDEIADWRPKEY' A
#
# COMPACT_ATOMS: atom_id res chain seq x y z
N MET A 1 -12.04 1.70 -9.45
CA MET A 1 -10.91 0.75 -9.42
C MET A 1 -9.78 1.46 -8.71
N HIS A 2 -9.06 0.76 -7.84
CA HIS A 2 -7.95 1.32 -7.08
C HIS A 2 -6.76 0.38 -7.27
N LEU A 3 -5.60 0.90 -7.64
CA LEU A 3 -4.41 0.10 -7.90
C LEU A 3 -3.53 0.06 -6.66
N ASP A 4 -3.16 -1.14 -6.26
CA ASP A 4 -2.26 -1.39 -5.14
C ASP A 4 -0.95 -1.96 -5.68
N VAL A 5 0.15 -1.23 -5.47
CA VAL A 5 1.47 -1.61 -5.95
C VAL A 5 2.33 -2.00 -4.76
N VAL A 6 2.80 -3.26 -4.75
CA VAL A 6 3.76 -3.72 -3.76
C VAL A 6 5.16 -3.27 -4.15
N VAL A 7 5.89 -2.70 -3.20
CA VAL A 7 7.26 -2.19 -3.34
C VAL A 7 8.14 -2.73 -2.20
N ASP A 8 9.43 -2.85 -2.45
CA ASP A 8 10.38 -3.34 -1.45
C ASP A 8 10.69 -2.28 -0.37
N ASP A 9 10.79 -1.01 -0.78
CA ASP A 9 11.02 0.15 0.09
C ASP A 9 10.00 1.25 -0.21
N ILE A 10 9.10 1.50 0.75
CA ILE A 10 8.02 2.47 0.59
C ILE A 10 8.55 3.90 0.62
N ASP A 11 9.62 4.20 1.36
CA ASP A 11 10.15 5.55 1.50
C ASP A 11 10.83 5.99 0.19
N GLU A 12 11.58 5.10 -0.45
CA GLU A 12 12.12 5.33 -1.80
C GLU A 12 10.99 5.49 -2.83
N ALA A 13 10.00 4.61 -2.79
CA ALA A 13 8.89 4.65 -3.74
C ALA A 13 8.02 5.91 -3.58
N VAL A 14 7.78 6.37 -2.35
CA VAL A 14 7.11 7.65 -2.05
C VAL A 14 7.87 8.80 -2.71
N ALA A 15 9.19 8.87 -2.52
CA ALA A 15 10.01 9.92 -3.13
C ALA A 15 9.89 9.92 -4.67
N ARG A 16 9.87 8.73 -5.28
CA ARG A 16 9.74 8.56 -6.73
C ARG A 16 8.38 9.02 -7.26
N VAL A 17 7.27 8.65 -6.61
CA VAL A 17 5.93 9.03 -7.08
C VAL A 17 5.67 10.52 -6.89
N LEU A 18 6.17 11.12 -5.80
CA LEU A 18 6.11 12.56 -5.59
C LEU A 18 6.90 13.32 -6.67
N ALA A 19 8.12 12.85 -7.00
CA ALA A 19 8.92 13.42 -8.09
C ALA A 19 8.25 13.27 -9.46
N ALA A 20 7.42 12.24 -9.64
CA ALA A 20 6.62 12.02 -10.85
C ALA A 20 5.32 12.85 -10.91
N GLY A 21 5.03 13.65 -9.88
CA GLY A 21 3.86 14.53 -9.83
C GLY A 21 2.64 13.95 -9.14
N ALA A 22 2.76 12.79 -8.48
CA ALA A 22 1.68 12.29 -7.63
C ALA A 22 1.51 13.20 -6.40
N THR A 23 0.28 13.30 -5.92
CA THR A 23 -0.07 14.03 -4.70
C THR A 23 -0.33 13.02 -3.58
N ALA A 24 0.33 13.18 -2.43
CA ALA A 24 0.06 12.36 -1.26
C ALA A 24 -1.31 12.72 -0.67
N GLU A 25 -2.22 11.75 -0.64
CA GLU A 25 -3.53 11.90 0.00
C GLU A 25 -3.45 11.56 1.49
N ARG A 26 -2.64 10.56 1.83
CA ARG A 26 -2.33 10.18 3.21
C ARG A 26 -0.86 9.78 3.33
N PRO A 27 -0.19 10.15 4.45
CA PRO A 27 1.17 9.71 4.71
C PRO A 27 1.22 8.19 4.84
N ALA A 28 2.42 7.62 4.68
CA ALA A 28 2.66 6.20 4.94
C ALA A 28 2.27 5.86 6.38
N THR A 29 1.47 4.80 6.53
CA THR A 29 0.98 4.29 7.82
C THR A 29 1.41 2.85 8.01
N GLU A 30 1.73 2.49 9.25
CA GLU A 30 2.12 1.13 9.62
C GLU A 30 0.90 0.30 10.02
N HIS A 31 0.89 -0.96 9.60
CA HIS A 31 -0.12 -1.97 9.87
C HIS A 31 0.57 -3.30 10.18
N ALA A 32 -0.19 -4.26 10.72
CA ALA A 32 0.35 -5.60 11.03
C ALA A 32 0.92 -6.32 9.78
N TYR A 33 0.34 -6.06 8.60
CA TYR A 33 0.76 -6.65 7.33
C TYR A 33 1.88 -5.86 6.60
N GLY A 34 2.27 -4.69 7.13
CA GLY A 34 3.27 -3.82 6.48
C GLY A 34 2.90 -2.33 6.48
N LYS A 35 3.47 -1.58 5.54
CA LYS A 35 3.22 -0.14 5.37
C LYS A 35 2.32 0.15 4.19
N LEU A 36 1.51 1.21 4.28
CA LEU A 36 0.56 1.65 3.25
C LEU A 36 0.60 3.17 3.10
N ALA A 37 0.74 3.66 1.86
CA ALA A 37 0.65 5.09 1.51
C ALA A 37 -0.30 5.31 0.34
N LEU A 38 -1.12 6.38 0.40
CA LEU A 38 -2.18 6.68 -0.57
C LEU A 38 -1.83 7.94 -1.37
N PHE A 39 -2.03 7.86 -2.69
CA PHE A 39 -1.70 8.92 -3.62
C PHE A 39 -2.78 9.10 -4.68
N ALA A 40 -2.86 10.31 -5.22
CA ALA A 40 -3.51 10.59 -6.49
C ALA A 40 -2.44 10.85 -7.56
N ASP A 41 -2.59 10.28 -8.75
CA ASP A 41 -1.77 10.63 -9.91
C ASP A 41 -2.07 12.08 -10.39
N PRO A 42 -1.29 12.65 -11.33
CA PRO A 42 -1.53 14.01 -11.84
C PRO A 42 -2.91 14.23 -12.50
N PHE A 43 -3.64 13.17 -12.80
CA PHE A 43 -4.97 13.20 -13.40
C PHE A 43 -6.09 12.99 -12.37
N GLY A 44 -5.74 12.77 -11.10
CA GLY A 44 -6.67 12.59 -9.98
C GLY A 44 -7.09 11.15 -9.71
N HIS A 45 -6.41 10.15 -10.28
CA HIS A 45 -6.71 8.74 -10.00
C HIS A 45 -5.97 8.24 -8.76
N GLY A 46 -6.71 7.62 -7.83
CA GLY A 46 -6.15 7.05 -6.60
C GLY A 46 -5.38 5.75 -6.81
N PHE A 47 -4.22 5.63 -6.16
CA PHE A 47 -3.43 4.41 -6.06
C PHE A 47 -2.67 4.32 -4.72
N CYS A 48 -2.24 3.10 -4.36
CA CYS A 48 -1.54 2.81 -3.12
C CYS A 48 -0.16 2.25 -3.40
N LEU A 49 0.78 2.60 -2.53
CA LEU A 49 2.04 1.87 -2.35
C LEU A 49 1.95 1.03 -1.09
N LEU A 50 2.35 -0.23 -1.20
CA LEU A 50 2.44 -1.17 -0.08
C LEU A 50 3.84 -1.71 0.06
N GLN A 51 4.36 -1.74 1.28
CA GLN A 51 5.52 -2.55 1.62
C GLN A 51 5.07 -3.64 2.59
N LEU A 52 4.92 -4.86 2.09
CA LEU A 52 4.49 -6.00 2.90
C LEU A 52 5.62 -6.43 3.83
N THR A 53 5.27 -6.78 5.07
CA THR A 53 6.19 -7.35 6.05
C THR A 53 5.61 -8.64 6.63
N GLY A 54 6.45 -9.46 7.25
CA GLY A 54 6.00 -10.74 7.82
C GLY A 54 5.36 -11.65 6.76
N ARG A 55 4.17 -12.19 7.06
CA ARG A 55 3.36 -12.98 6.12
C ARG A 55 2.45 -12.12 5.23
N GLY A 56 2.65 -10.80 5.19
CA GLY A 56 1.79 -9.89 4.45
C GLY A 56 0.36 -9.92 4.98
N TYR A 57 -0.65 -9.97 4.10
CA TYR A 57 -2.05 -9.97 4.53
C TYR A 57 -2.44 -11.18 5.38
N ASP A 58 -1.67 -12.27 5.37
CA ASP A 58 -1.89 -13.42 6.26
C ASP A 58 -1.60 -13.10 7.75
N GLU A 59 -1.05 -11.92 8.06
CA GLU A 59 -0.98 -11.42 9.42
C GLU A 59 -2.35 -11.04 9.99
N ILE A 60 -3.32 -10.76 9.13
CA ILE A 60 -4.68 -10.35 9.51
C ILE A 60 -5.77 -11.28 8.97
N ALA A 61 -5.40 -12.32 8.21
CA ALA A 61 -6.36 -13.30 7.70
C ALA A 61 -6.74 -14.30 8.81
N ASP A 62 -7.90 -14.11 9.44
CA ASP A 62 -8.55 -15.14 10.28
C ASP A 62 -9.45 -16.04 9.43
N TRP A 63 -8.88 -16.62 8.37
CA TRP A 63 -9.62 -17.57 7.57
C TRP A 63 -9.65 -18.93 8.25
N ARG A 64 -10.85 -19.36 8.69
CA ARG A 64 -11.11 -20.69 9.21
C ARG A 64 -12.01 -21.44 8.22
N PRO A 65 -11.58 -22.59 7.67
CA PRO A 65 -12.45 -23.38 6.81
C PRO A 65 -13.69 -23.82 7.60
N LYS A 66 -14.85 -23.78 6.95
CA LYS A 66 -16.07 -24.38 7.52
C LYS A 66 -15.91 -25.90 7.46
N GLU A 67 -15.94 -26.55 8.62
CA GLU A 67 -16.14 -28.00 8.70
C GLU A 67 -17.58 -28.30 8.27
N TYR A 68 -17.75 -29.14 7.24
CA TYR A 68 -19.04 -29.64 6.75
C TYR A 68 -19.20 -31.10 7.12
#